data_AF-A0AAE2ZS82-F1
#
_entry.id   AF-A0AAE2ZS82-F1
#
_cell.length_a   1.000
_cell.length_b   1.000
_cell.length_c   1.000
_cell.angle_alpha   90.00
_cell.angle_beta   90.00
_cell.angle_gamma   90.00
#
_symmetry.space_group_name_H-M   'P 1'
#
loop_
_entity.id
_entity.type
_entity.pdbx_description
1 polymer ?
#
loop_
_entity_poly.entity_id
_entity_poly.type
_entity_poly.pdbx_seq_one_letter_code
_entity_poly.pdbx_strand_id
1 'polypeptide(L)'
;MRFDFNAKNGEISDNNIYTNIIIGTGVGHSKVIFDNGKEINFSNATPIIFAQYLKIELKKRNIIVDINNYFNSTVISFAHDKKYRYKDMYIEKYNEIIKVMSEEDLNEASVLEAKELAKKDMNYNFKISEYRATMKFMELFSDYTFSFKKLISDLWIFDQKNLEVFKKYMLNYENCLINISEKIDNKEKLKNFKNKGEKFNYLYIPKFNGHNYIVEKARRNSSFIGYLFKEFDNKNKHYDYAVILATGYYLFGDNFEVHKSRKEIGILGREDECINNIKKIENYNVGKFEDFKNNIMESIRRLYEKDRKEFYELLSKLNGDVLDLNEIIKYMKTLTVGDVIKVIKSSSFVNFKINFEEV
;
A
#
# COMPACT_ATOMS: atom_id res chain seq x y z
N MET A 1 4.45 -8.10 13.25
CA MET A 1 5.71 -8.81 13.58
C MET A 1 6.86 -7.85 13.88
N ARG A 2 7.58 -8.06 14.99
CA ARG A 2 9.04 -7.84 15.01
C ARG A 2 9.64 -9.11 14.41
N PHE A 3 10.48 -9.01 13.39
CA PHE A 3 11.15 -10.18 12.83
C PHE A 3 12.15 -10.72 13.86
N ASP A 4 11.96 -11.98 14.27
CA ASP A 4 12.90 -12.74 15.10
C ASP A 4 13.85 -13.53 14.19
N PHE A 5 15.14 -13.50 14.53
CA PHE A 5 16.28 -13.90 13.71
C PHE A 5 16.61 -15.41 13.76
N ASN A 6 15.66 -16.29 14.12
CA ASN A 6 15.95 -17.70 14.42
C ASN A 6 14.89 -18.72 13.95
N ALA A 7 14.30 -18.55 12.77
CA ALA A 7 13.52 -19.64 12.16
C ALA A 7 14.35 -20.36 11.07
N LYS A 8 14.97 -21.48 11.43
CA LYS A 8 15.44 -22.49 10.46
C LYS A 8 14.20 -23.14 9.83
N ASN A 9 13.83 -22.72 8.62
CA ASN A 9 12.97 -23.47 7.72
C ASN A 9 13.54 -23.33 6.31
N GLY A 10 14.24 -24.36 5.84
CA GLY A 10 14.75 -24.51 4.47
C GLY A 10 15.91 -23.59 4.11
N GLU A 11 17.15 -24.08 4.18
CA GLU A 11 18.25 -23.50 3.41
C GLU A 11 17.98 -23.76 1.91
N ILE A 12 17.27 -22.83 1.28
CA ILE A 12 17.26 -22.68 -0.17
C ILE A 12 17.94 -21.34 -0.42
N SER A 13 19.13 -21.40 -1.02
CA SER A 13 19.98 -20.26 -1.31
C SER A 13 19.24 -19.24 -2.17
N ASP A 14 18.66 -18.21 -1.54
CA ASP A 14 18.29 -17.02 -2.27
C ASP A 14 19.57 -16.34 -2.74
N ASN A 15 19.63 -15.96 -4.00
CA ASN A 15 20.74 -15.14 -4.49
C ASN A 15 20.52 -13.67 -4.15
N ASN A 16 19.36 -13.24 -3.66
CA ASN A 16 19.09 -11.83 -3.38
C ASN A 16 18.78 -11.55 -1.91
N ILE A 17 19.14 -10.35 -1.47
CA ILE A 17 18.62 -9.72 -0.26
C ILE A 17 17.55 -8.72 -0.71
N TYR A 18 16.30 -9.00 -0.38
CA TYR A 18 15.18 -8.07 -0.58
C TYR A 18 15.07 -7.15 0.62
N THR A 19 15.02 -5.84 0.36
CA THR A 19 14.87 -4.80 1.38
C THR A 19 13.75 -3.86 1.01
N ASN A 20 12.91 -3.53 1.98
CA ASN A 20 11.80 -2.60 1.84
C ASN A 20 11.88 -1.52 2.92
N ILE A 21 11.89 -0.26 2.49
CA ILE A 21 11.78 0.91 3.35
C ILE A 21 10.36 1.44 3.20
N ILE A 22 9.60 1.39 4.28
CA ILE A 22 8.19 1.76 4.33
C ILE A 22 8.08 3.08 5.07
N ILE A 23 7.65 4.12 4.38
CA ILE A 23 7.36 5.41 4.96
C ILE A 23 5.88 5.42 5.29
N GLY A 24 5.51 5.74 6.54
CA GLY A 24 4.13 5.73 7.05
C GLY A 24 3.19 6.77 6.44
N THR A 25 3.53 7.28 5.25
CA THR A 25 2.75 8.24 4.49
C THR A 25 2.61 7.83 3.04
N GLY A 26 1.40 7.95 2.51
CA GLY A 26 1.07 7.63 1.13
C GLY A 26 0.29 8.73 0.43
N VAL A 27 -0.34 8.38 -0.69
CA VAL A 27 -1.05 9.33 -1.55
C VAL A 27 -2.29 9.88 -0.86
N GLY A 28 -2.57 11.18 -1.04
CA GLY A 28 -3.81 11.78 -0.52
C GLY A 28 -3.73 12.33 0.90
N HIS A 29 -2.53 12.30 1.46
CA HIS A 29 -2.20 12.93 2.72
C HIS A 29 -1.40 14.22 2.47
N SER A 30 -1.98 15.37 2.82
CA SER A 30 -1.32 16.68 2.66
C SER A 30 -1.03 17.40 3.97
N LYS A 31 -1.49 16.85 5.09
CA LYS A 31 -1.54 17.55 6.37
C LYS A 31 -1.36 16.60 7.55
N VAL A 32 -0.35 16.84 8.37
CA VAL A 32 0.01 16.03 9.53
C VAL A 32 0.17 16.90 10.78
N ILE A 33 -0.21 16.35 11.94
CA ILE A 33 0.03 16.94 13.25
C ILE A 33 0.99 16.04 14.02
N PHE A 34 2.06 16.60 14.54
CA PHE A 34 2.98 15.91 15.44
C PHE A 34 2.47 15.93 16.88
N ASP A 35 2.91 14.98 17.70
CA ASP A 35 2.49 14.87 19.11
C ASP A 35 2.75 16.16 19.94
N ASN A 36 3.72 16.98 19.53
CA ASN A 36 4.03 18.29 20.11
C ASN A 36 3.07 19.42 19.66
N GLY A 37 2.04 19.11 18.87
CA GLY A 37 1.07 20.07 18.32
C GLY A 37 1.51 20.78 17.03
N LYS A 38 2.73 20.55 16.55
CA LYS A 38 3.21 21.14 15.30
C LYS A 38 2.45 20.58 14.10
N GLU A 39 1.94 21.48 13.28
CA GLU A 39 1.29 21.15 12.03
C GLU A 39 2.25 21.31 10.84
N ILE A 40 2.23 20.35 9.93
CA ILE A 40 3.02 20.37 8.71
C ILE A 40 2.12 20.06 7.52
N ASN A 41 2.28 20.87 6.47
CA ASN A 41 1.52 20.75 5.24
C ASN A 41 2.46 20.54 4.05
N PHE A 42 2.09 19.62 3.16
CA PHE A 42 2.74 19.36 1.88
C PHE A 42 1.69 18.90 0.86
N SER A 43 2.01 18.92 -0.43
CA SER A 43 1.09 18.56 -1.51
C SER A 43 0.69 17.07 -1.46
N ASN A 44 -0.53 16.71 -1.88
CA ASN A 44 -0.96 15.29 -1.97
C ASN A 44 -0.13 14.50 -2.98
N ALA A 45 0.50 15.19 -3.93
CA ALA A 45 1.36 14.63 -4.94
C ALA A 45 2.80 14.35 -4.45
N THR A 46 3.16 14.79 -3.24
CA THR A 46 4.52 14.70 -2.72
C THR A 46 5.09 13.28 -2.74
N PRO A 47 4.36 12.22 -2.32
CA PRO A 47 4.88 10.85 -2.39
C PRO A 47 5.16 10.37 -3.84
N ILE A 48 4.33 10.79 -4.80
CA ILE A 48 4.50 10.43 -6.22
C ILE A 48 5.75 11.10 -6.79
N ILE A 49 5.92 12.41 -6.54
CA ILE A 49 7.09 13.17 -7.01
C ILE A 49 8.36 12.67 -6.32
N PHE A 50 8.30 12.40 -5.01
CA PHE A 50 9.42 11.85 -4.25
C PHE A 50 9.88 10.50 -4.80
N ALA A 51 8.93 9.61 -5.17
CA ALA A 51 9.25 8.34 -5.79
C ALA A 51 10.03 8.51 -7.10
N GLN A 52 9.59 9.41 -7.98
CA GLN A 52 10.30 9.67 -9.24
C GLN A 52 11.68 10.30 -9.00
N TYR A 53 11.76 11.27 -8.07
CA TYR A 53 13.03 11.90 -7.67
C TYR A 53 14.05 10.87 -7.17
N LEU A 54 13.64 9.96 -6.28
CA LEU A 54 14.52 8.91 -5.78
C LEU A 54 14.98 7.97 -6.90
N LYS A 55 14.08 7.55 -7.79
CA LYS A 55 14.45 6.70 -8.93
C LYS A 55 15.53 7.36 -9.80
N ILE A 56 15.41 8.67 -10.06
CA ILE A 56 16.38 9.43 -10.85
C ILE A 56 17.73 9.51 -10.12
N GLU A 57 17.73 9.96 -8.88
CA GLU A 57 18.96 10.17 -8.11
C GLU A 57 19.72 8.87 -7.84
N LEU A 58 19.00 7.78 -7.53
CA LEU A 58 19.62 6.49 -7.27
C LEU A 58 20.11 5.84 -8.57
N LYS A 59 19.43 6.05 -9.70
CA LYS A 59 19.89 5.56 -11.00
C LYS A 59 21.22 6.17 -11.40
N LYS A 60 21.49 7.44 -11.10
CA LYS A 60 22.81 8.08 -11.31
C LYS A 60 23.95 7.37 -10.55
N ARG A 61 23.60 6.62 -9.51
CA ARG A 61 24.52 5.84 -8.65
C ARG A 61 24.49 4.34 -8.95
N ASN A 62 23.88 3.93 -10.07
CA ASN A 62 23.67 2.52 -10.44
C ASN A 62 22.83 1.73 -9.41
N ILE A 63 21.98 2.42 -8.65
CA ILE A 63 21.05 1.82 -7.71
C ILE A 63 19.66 1.84 -8.32
N ILE A 64 19.11 0.65 -8.57
CA ILE A 64 17.73 0.48 -9.02
C ILE A 64 16.86 0.20 -7.81
N VAL A 65 15.75 0.94 -7.73
CA VAL A 65 14.70 0.77 -6.72
C VAL A 65 13.34 0.72 -7.40
N ASP A 66 12.46 -0.11 -6.86
CA ASP A 66 11.04 -0.08 -7.14
C ASP A 66 10.34 0.72 -6.05
N ILE A 67 9.36 1.55 -6.41
CA ILE A 67 8.67 2.41 -5.44
C ILE A 67 7.17 2.35 -5.72
N ASN A 68 6.43 1.93 -4.70
CA ASN A 68 4.98 1.79 -4.73
C ASN A 68 4.36 2.78 -3.74
N ASN A 69 3.44 3.61 -4.24
CA ASN A 69 2.71 4.57 -3.43
C ASN A 69 1.31 4.02 -3.15
N TYR A 70 1.09 3.55 -1.93
CA TYR A 70 -0.22 3.17 -1.44
C TYR A 70 -0.90 4.36 -0.76
N PHE A 71 -2.11 4.13 -0.25
CA PHE A 71 -2.83 5.16 0.48
C PHE A 71 -2.12 5.48 1.81
N ASN A 72 -1.84 4.46 2.62
CA ASN A 72 -1.31 4.64 3.98
C ASN A 72 0.22 4.74 4.04
N SER A 73 0.91 4.40 2.95
CA SER A 73 2.36 4.26 2.95
C SER A 73 2.99 4.37 1.57
N THR A 74 4.24 4.79 1.53
CA THR A 74 5.12 4.69 0.38
C THR A 74 6.17 3.63 0.67
N VAL A 75 6.27 2.63 -0.20
CA VAL A 75 7.19 1.51 -0.07
C VAL A 75 8.29 1.65 -1.12
N ILE A 76 9.54 1.66 -0.67
CA ILE A 76 10.74 1.67 -1.51
C ILE A 76 11.41 0.31 -1.38
N SER A 77 11.50 -0.41 -2.48
CA SER A 77 11.96 -1.79 -2.56
C SER A 77 13.24 -1.85 -3.38
N PHE A 78 14.22 -2.62 -2.91
CA PHE A 78 15.39 -2.96 -3.72
C PHE A 78 15.85 -4.39 -3.42
N ALA A 79 16.41 -5.01 -4.46
CA ALA A 79 17.10 -6.29 -4.35
C ALA A 79 18.62 -6.06 -4.45
N HIS A 80 19.38 -6.87 -3.73
CA HIS A 80 20.84 -6.93 -3.85
C HIS A 80 21.27 -8.38 -4.06
N ASP A 81 21.97 -8.64 -5.16
CA ASP A 81 22.45 -9.99 -5.50
C ASP A 81 23.71 -10.33 -4.70
N LYS A 82 23.62 -11.39 -3.91
CA LYS A 82 24.66 -11.97 -3.04
C LYS A 82 25.82 -12.60 -3.81
N LYS A 83 25.63 -12.95 -5.09
CA LYS A 83 26.73 -13.46 -5.94
C LYS A 83 27.83 -12.42 -6.11
N TYR A 84 27.50 -11.14 -5.97
CA TYR A 84 28.49 -10.08 -5.76
C TYR A 84 28.97 -10.20 -4.30
N ARG A 85 30.02 -11.00 -4.11
CA ARG A 85 30.51 -11.61 -2.85
C ARG A 85 30.89 -10.70 -1.68
N TYR A 86 30.47 -9.44 -1.62
CA TYR A 86 30.82 -8.53 -0.53
C TYR A 86 29.58 -8.00 0.16
N LYS A 87 29.28 -8.49 1.38
CA LYS A 87 28.24 -7.93 2.26
C LYS A 87 28.42 -6.43 2.49
N ASP A 88 29.64 -5.92 2.36
CA ASP A 88 29.94 -4.48 2.38
C ASP A 88 29.22 -3.71 1.27
N MET A 89 29.05 -4.29 0.07
CA MET A 89 28.30 -3.64 -1.02
C MET A 89 26.80 -3.52 -0.73
N TYR A 90 26.21 -4.46 0.03
CA TYR A 90 24.83 -4.31 0.49
C TYR A 90 24.71 -3.13 1.45
N ILE A 91 25.62 -3.05 2.43
CA ILE A 91 25.66 -1.96 3.41
C ILE A 91 25.86 -0.62 2.71
N GLU A 92 26.79 -0.52 1.75
CA GLU A 92 27.02 0.66 0.93
C GLU A 92 25.77 1.06 0.15
N LYS A 93 25.15 0.11 -0.59
CA LYS A 93 23.93 0.36 -1.36
C LYS A 93 22.80 0.85 -0.47
N TYR A 94 22.56 0.19 0.66
CA TYR A 94 21.55 0.58 1.63
C TYR A 94 21.84 1.99 2.20
N ASN A 95 23.08 2.24 2.62
CA ASN A 95 23.49 3.52 3.21
C ASN A 95 23.37 4.66 2.21
N GLU A 96 23.69 4.41 0.94
CA GLU A 96 23.53 5.39 -0.13
C GLU A 96 22.05 5.70 -0.36
N ILE A 97 21.16 4.69 -0.33
CA ILE A 97 19.71 4.91 -0.41
C ILE A 97 19.24 5.82 0.73
N ILE A 98 19.60 5.52 1.99
CA ILE A 98 19.22 6.34 3.16
C ILE A 98 19.76 7.77 3.05
N LYS A 99 20.98 7.92 2.53
CA LYS A 99 21.65 9.21 2.32
C LYS A 99 20.90 10.08 1.31
N VAL A 100 20.60 9.55 0.11
CA VAL A 100 19.80 10.27 -0.90
C VAL A 100 18.41 10.61 -0.34
N MET A 101 17.79 9.66 0.37
CA MET A 101 16.46 9.83 0.94
C MET A 101 16.40 10.99 1.93
N SER A 102 17.35 11.11 2.86
CA SER A 102 17.15 11.92 4.07
C SER A 102 18.27 12.92 4.42
N GLU A 103 19.47 12.77 3.85
CA GLU A 103 20.64 13.56 4.25
C GLU A 103 21.06 14.58 3.19
N GLU A 104 20.98 14.22 1.91
CA GLU A 104 21.39 15.11 0.82
C GLU A 104 20.35 16.19 0.52
N ASP A 105 20.83 17.36 0.11
CA ASP A 105 19.99 18.43 -0.42
C ASP A 105 19.32 18.00 -1.74
N LEU A 106 18.20 18.65 -2.05
CA LEU A 106 17.48 18.36 -3.29
C LEU A 106 18.26 18.90 -4.49
N ASN A 107 18.43 18.05 -5.50
CA ASN A 107 18.90 18.47 -6.80
C ASN A 107 17.72 19.04 -7.61
N GLU A 108 17.70 20.34 -7.86
CA GLU A 108 16.59 21.04 -8.52
C GLU A 108 16.27 20.46 -9.91
N ALA A 109 17.30 20.14 -10.70
CA ALA A 109 17.12 19.58 -12.04
C ALA A 109 16.41 18.22 -11.99
N SER A 110 16.75 17.37 -11.01
CA SER A 110 16.08 16.09 -10.81
C SER A 110 14.70 16.20 -10.18
N VAL A 111 14.42 17.25 -9.40
CA VAL A 111 13.05 17.55 -8.95
C VAL A 111 12.17 17.96 -10.14
N LEU A 112 12.69 18.78 -11.06
CA LEU A 112 11.97 19.16 -12.26
C LEU A 112 11.70 17.95 -13.17
N GLU A 113 12.71 17.11 -13.41
CA GLU A 113 12.55 15.88 -14.18
C GLU A 113 11.53 14.92 -13.52
N ALA A 114 11.60 14.75 -12.19
CA ALA A 114 10.65 13.94 -11.44
C ALA A 114 9.21 14.41 -11.61
N LYS A 115 9.00 15.73 -11.65
CA LYS A 115 7.69 16.34 -11.87
C LYS A 115 7.13 16.02 -13.26
N GLU A 116 7.95 16.13 -14.29
CA GLU A 116 7.52 15.82 -15.66
C GLU A 116 7.23 14.32 -15.85
N LEU A 117 8.04 13.45 -15.26
CA LEU A 117 7.78 12.00 -15.28
C LEU A 117 6.49 11.65 -14.54
N ALA A 118 6.26 12.22 -13.36
CA ALA A 118 5.04 11.98 -12.60
C ALA A 118 3.77 12.42 -13.37
N LYS A 119 3.82 13.55 -14.08
CA LYS A 119 2.72 13.99 -14.96
C LYS A 119 2.50 13.02 -16.11
N LYS A 120 3.58 12.55 -16.75
CA LYS A 120 3.50 11.58 -17.85
C LYS A 120 2.87 10.26 -17.39
N ASP A 121 3.30 9.75 -16.23
CA ASP A 121 2.75 8.54 -15.61
C ASP A 121 1.27 8.72 -15.26
N MET A 122 0.90 9.86 -14.66
CA MET A 122 -0.51 10.16 -14.36
C MET A 122 -1.36 10.21 -15.63
N ASN A 123 -0.87 10.84 -16.71
CA ASN A 123 -1.57 10.88 -18.00
C ASN A 123 -1.73 9.50 -18.64
N TYR A 124 -0.77 8.59 -18.41
CA TYR A 124 -0.88 7.20 -18.85
C TYR A 124 -1.89 6.43 -17.99
N ASN A 125 -1.74 6.46 -16.67
CA ASN A 125 -2.59 5.75 -15.71
C ASN A 125 -4.05 6.21 -15.78
N PHE A 126 -4.31 7.49 -16.06
CA PHE A 126 -5.67 8.02 -16.25
C PHE A 126 -6.42 7.37 -17.43
N LYS A 127 -5.73 6.70 -18.35
CA LYS A 127 -6.38 5.96 -19.45
C LYS A 127 -6.84 4.56 -19.02
N ILE A 128 -6.43 4.08 -17.85
CA ILE A 128 -6.73 2.75 -17.32
C ILE A 128 -7.95 2.87 -16.41
N SER A 129 -9.04 2.18 -16.76
CA SER A 129 -10.30 2.25 -16.00
C SER A 129 -10.15 1.70 -14.59
N GLU A 130 -9.39 0.62 -14.41
CA GLU A 130 -9.09 -0.04 -13.14
C GLU A 130 -8.39 0.92 -12.16
N TYR A 131 -7.39 1.65 -12.65
CA TYR A 131 -6.69 2.66 -11.86
C TYR A 131 -7.62 3.79 -11.43
N ARG A 132 -8.45 4.30 -12.36
CA ARG A 132 -9.45 5.34 -12.05
C ARG A 132 -10.50 4.84 -11.07
N ALA A 133 -10.97 3.61 -11.23
CA ALA A 133 -11.93 2.97 -10.34
C ALA A 133 -11.37 2.89 -8.92
N THR A 134 -10.13 2.44 -8.79
CA THR A 134 -9.42 2.35 -7.51
C THR A 134 -9.28 3.72 -6.84
N MET A 135 -8.82 4.73 -7.57
CA MET A 135 -8.70 6.08 -7.02
C MET A 135 -10.05 6.65 -6.60
N LYS A 136 -11.11 6.45 -7.39
CA LYS A 136 -12.47 6.89 -7.04
C LYS A 136 -13.05 6.15 -5.86
N PHE A 137 -12.80 4.84 -5.76
CA PHE A 137 -13.18 4.04 -4.60
C PHE A 137 -12.48 4.54 -3.33
N MET A 138 -11.19 4.90 -3.43
CA MET A 138 -10.43 5.49 -2.33
C MET A 138 -10.97 6.86 -1.86
N GLU A 139 -11.68 7.63 -2.70
CA GLU A 139 -12.33 8.88 -2.28
C GLU A 139 -13.50 8.67 -1.29
N LEU A 140 -13.99 7.43 -1.13
CA LEU A 140 -15.07 7.10 -0.20
C LEU A 140 -14.60 6.91 1.24
N PHE A 141 -13.30 6.69 1.45
CA PHE A 141 -12.75 6.44 2.76
C PHE A 141 -12.93 7.68 3.65
N SER A 142 -13.57 7.50 4.80
CA SER A 142 -13.99 8.60 5.67
C SER A 142 -12.85 9.19 6.47
N ASP A 143 -11.74 8.49 6.61
CA ASP A 143 -10.56 8.93 7.34
C ASP A 143 -9.58 9.79 6.56
N TYR A 144 -9.90 10.08 5.31
CA TYR A 144 -9.03 10.84 4.43
C TYR A 144 -9.73 11.96 3.69
N THR A 145 -8.96 13.02 3.45
CA THR A 145 -9.38 14.14 2.60
C THR A 145 -9.10 13.91 1.12
N PHE A 146 -8.82 12.68 0.71
CA PHE A 146 -8.41 12.37 -0.65
C PHE A 146 -9.42 12.87 -1.69
N SER A 147 -8.88 13.37 -2.79
CA SER A 147 -9.60 13.66 -4.00
C SER A 147 -8.64 13.44 -5.16
N PHE A 148 -9.03 12.58 -6.09
CA PHE A 148 -8.28 12.26 -7.29
C PHE A 148 -8.13 13.49 -8.18
N LYS A 149 -9.19 14.32 -8.31
CA LYS A 149 -9.10 15.60 -9.02
C LYS A 149 -8.07 16.53 -8.38
N LYS A 150 -8.04 16.61 -7.03
CA LYS A 150 -7.05 17.40 -6.32
C LYS A 150 -5.64 16.84 -6.50
N LEU A 151 -5.45 15.52 -6.41
CA LEU A 151 -4.16 14.87 -6.66
C LEU A 151 -3.59 15.24 -8.04
N ILE A 152 -4.44 15.18 -9.08
CA ILE A 152 -4.07 15.59 -10.43
C ILE A 152 -3.68 17.07 -10.44
N SER A 153 -4.50 17.97 -9.89
CA SER A 153 -4.15 19.39 -9.81
C SER A 153 -2.80 19.63 -9.11
N ASP A 154 -2.63 19.00 -7.95
CA ASP A 154 -1.45 19.09 -7.07
C ASP A 154 -0.16 18.64 -7.76
N LEU A 155 -0.22 17.69 -8.71
CA LEU A 155 0.93 17.28 -9.54
C LEU A 155 1.36 18.41 -10.50
N TRP A 156 0.42 19.15 -11.08
CA TRP A 156 0.73 20.20 -12.07
C TRP A 156 1.29 21.45 -11.39
N ILE A 157 0.74 21.83 -10.23
CA ILE A 157 1.18 23.01 -9.46
C ILE A 157 2.25 22.68 -8.41
N PHE A 158 2.83 21.48 -8.44
CA PHE A 158 3.79 21.03 -7.43
C PHE A 158 4.98 21.99 -7.26
N ASP A 159 5.28 22.35 -6.01
CA ASP A 159 6.40 23.19 -5.59
C ASP A 159 7.46 22.33 -4.87
N GLN A 160 8.75 22.53 -5.19
CA GLN A 160 9.89 21.85 -4.57
C GLN A 160 9.87 21.92 -3.04
N LYS A 161 9.41 23.03 -2.45
CA LYS A 161 9.29 23.19 -1.00
C LYS A 161 8.50 22.06 -0.33
N ASN A 162 7.56 21.43 -1.06
CA ASN A 162 6.84 20.24 -0.57
C ASN A 162 7.78 19.06 -0.31
N LEU A 163 8.75 18.79 -1.20
CA LEU A 163 9.75 17.75 -0.98
C LEU A 163 10.72 18.10 0.15
N GLU A 164 11.10 19.38 0.27
CA GLU A 164 11.99 19.83 1.34
C GLU A 164 11.35 19.60 2.72
N VAL A 165 10.10 20.03 2.85
CA VAL A 165 9.28 19.79 4.05
C VAL A 165 9.13 18.29 4.30
N PHE A 166 8.83 17.50 3.27
CA PHE A 166 8.69 16.06 3.38
C PHE A 166 9.96 15.37 3.86
N LYS A 167 11.11 15.61 3.21
CA LYS A 167 12.41 15.06 3.62
C LYS A 167 12.76 15.47 5.03
N LYS A 168 12.54 16.75 5.37
CA LYS A 168 12.87 17.30 6.69
C LYS A 168 12.06 16.66 7.81
N TYR A 169 10.77 16.37 7.60
CA TYR A 169 9.88 16.02 8.70
C TYR A 169 9.33 14.60 8.67
N MET A 170 9.12 14.03 7.49
CA MET A 170 8.49 12.71 7.34
C MET A 170 9.50 11.57 7.37
N LEU A 171 10.75 11.81 6.94
CA LEU A 171 11.81 10.79 6.88
C LEU A 171 12.61 10.75 8.19
N ASN A 172 12.02 10.11 9.20
CA ASN A 172 12.63 9.93 10.51
C ASN A 172 12.38 8.49 11.03
N TYR A 173 13.06 8.12 12.11
CA TYR A 173 13.00 6.77 12.66
C TYR A 173 11.58 6.36 13.09
N GLU A 174 10.80 7.28 13.61
CA GLU A 174 9.45 7.02 14.11
C GLU A 174 8.44 6.71 13.00
N ASN A 175 8.72 7.19 11.79
CA ASN A 175 7.82 7.18 10.65
C ASN A 175 8.24 6.19 9.55
N CYS A 176 9.45 5.66 9.64
CA CYS A 176 10.01 4.73 8.66
C CYS A 176 10.20 3.34 9.29
N LEU A 177 9.68 2.32 8.63
CA LEU A 177 9.93 0.91 8.95
C LEU A 177 10.84 0.31 7.88
N ILE A 178 11.77 -0.55 8.29
CA ILE A 178 12.72 -1.20 7.38
C ILE A 178 12.60 -2.71 7.56
N ASN A 179 12.27 -3.39 6.46
CA ASN A 179 12.16 -4.83 6.39
C ASN A 179 13.28 -5.37 5.52
N ILE A 180 14.10 -6.26 6.07
CA ILE A 180 15.18 -6.95 5.35
C ILE A 180 14.86 -8.43 5.43
N SER A 181 14.79 -9.08 4.27
CA SER A 181 14.48 -10.51 4.14
C SER A 181 15.50 -11.43 4.81
N GLU A 182 16.69 -10.91 5.13
CA GLU A 182 17.82 -11.68 5.63
C GLU A 182 18.42 -11.10 6.90
N LYS A 183 19.11 -11.96 7.65
CA LYS A 183 20.00 -11.53 8.71
C LYS A 183 21.27 -10.90 8.13
N ILE A 184 21.45 -9.63 8.43
CA ILE A 184 22.64 -8.87 8.03
C ILE A 184 23.69 -8.97 9.14
N ASP A 185 24.88 -9.44 8.79
CA ASP A 185 26.06 -9.35 9.67
C ASP A 185 26.47 -7.88 9.77
N ASN A 186 26.93 -7.45 10.95
CA ASN A 186 27.32 -6.07 11.21
C ASN A 186 26.20 -5.04 10.94
N LYS A 187 24.95 -5.36 11.30
CA LYS A 187 23.78 -4.49 11.11
C LYS A 187 23.94 -3.07 11.69
N GLU A 188 24.81 -2.90 12.67
CA GLU A 188 25.17 -1.61 13.27
C GLU A 188 25.85 -0.65 12.29
N LYS A 189 26.40 -1.16 11.17
CA LYS A 189 26.93 -0.33 10.07
C LYS A 189 25.85 0.24 9.14
N LEU A 190 24.61 -0.24 9.24
CA LEU A 190 23.49 0.30 8.49
C LEU A 190 23.10 1.67 9.06
N LYS A 191 23.04 2.68 8.19
CA LYS A 191 22.55 4.01 8.53
C LYS A 191 21.10 3.93 9.02
N ASN A 192 20.83 4.67 10.08
CA ASN A 192 19.49 4.85 10.60
C ASN A 192 18.98 6.25 10.27
N PHE A 193 17.66 6.36 10.08
CA PHE A 193 17.01 7.66 10.08
C PHE A 193 17.22 8.35 11.44
N LYS A 194 17.24 9.68 11.43
CA LYS A 194 17.35 10.47 12.65
C LYS A 194 16.15 10.17 13.56
N ASN A 195 16.42 9.83 14.80
CA ASN A 195 15.41 9.73 15.86
C ASN A 195 15.04 11.15 16.30
N LYS A 196 13.75 11.47 16.25
CA LYS A 196 13.23 12.78 16.67
C LYS A 196 12.35 12.69 17.90
N GLY A 197 11.92 11.48 18.29
CA GLY A 197 10.99 11.29 19.40
C GLY A 197 9.58 11.82 19.15
N GLU A 198 9.22 12.12 17.90
CA GLU A 198 7.94 12.74 17.54
C GLU A 198 7.22 11.88 16.49
N LYS A 199 6.07 11.31 16.86
CA LYS A 199 5.19 10.66 15.88
C LYS A 199 4.23 11.69 15.30
N PHE A 200 3.78 11.45 14.08
CA PHE A 200 2.71 12.23 13.48
C PHE A 200 1.41 11.43 13.44
N ASN A 201 0.32 12.19 13.41
CA ASN A 201 -1.02 11.73 13.14
C ASN A 201 -1.56 12.48 11.93
N TYR A 202 -2.31 11.77 11.08
CA TYR A 202 -3.07 12.45 10.04
C TYR A 202 -4.22 13.21 10.64
N LEU A 203 -4.42 14.42 10.13
CA LEU A 203 -5.62 15.17 10.45
C LEU A 203 -6.83 14.48 9.83
N TYR A 204 -7.70 13.98 10.71
CA TYR A 204 -8.99 13.43 10.33
C TYR A 204 -9.96 14.57 10.12
N ILE A 205 -10.43 14.73 8.88
CA ILE A 205 -11.58 15.58 8.58
C ILE A 205 -12.68 14.64 8.09
N PRO A 206 -13.72 14.37 8.90
CA PRO A 206 -14.80 13.50 8.48
C PRO A 206 -15.42 14.03 7.19
N LYS A 207 -15.37 13.23 6.13
CA LYS A 207 -16.12 13.48 4.90
C LYS A 207 -17.36 12.58 4.88
N PHE A 208 -18.49 13.17 4.55
CA PHE A 208 -19.68 12.43 4.14
C PHE A 208 -19.76 12.48 2.62
N ASN A 209 -19.18 11.49 1.94
CA ASN A 209 -19.44 11.30 0.51
C ASN A 209 -20.68 10.41 0.36
N GLY A 210 -21.82 11.03 0.02
CA GLY A 210 -23.11 10.35 -0.18
C GLY A 210 -23.31 9.75 -1.57
N HIS A 211 -22.30 9.80 -2.45
CA HIS A 211 -22.41 9.31 -3.82
C HIS A 211 -21.98 7.84 -3.91
N ASN A 212 -22.97 6.97 -3.87
CA ASN A 212 -22.80 5.52 -4.03
C ASN A 212 -22.79 5.10 -5.52
N TYR A 213 -22.92 6.05 -6.44
CA TYR A 213 -22.93 5.84 -7.88
C TYR A 213 -22.21 6.98 -8.58
N ILE A 214 -21.29 6.64 -9.48
CA ILE A 214 -20.51 7.59 -10.27
C ILE A 214 -20.58 7.20 -11.75
N VAL A 215 -20.77 8.20 -12.61
CA VAL A 215 -20.63 8.06 -14.07
C VAL A 215 -19.41 8.86 -14.51
N GLU A 216 -18.52 8.19 -15.24
CA GLU A 216 -17.27 8.74 -15.76
C GLU A 216 -17.15 8.40 -17.25
N LYS A 217 -16.34 9.17 -17.97
CA LYS A 217 -16.08 8.95 -19.40
C LYS A 217 -14.76 8.20 -19.60
N ALA A 218 -14.71 7.20 -20.47
CA ALA A 218 -13.49 6.44 -20.80
C ALA A 218 -13.44 6.00 -22.28
N ARG A 219 -12.33 5.40 -22.70
CA ARG A 219 -12.16 4.87 -24.06
C ARG A 219 -12.92 3.57 -24.33
N ARG A 220 -13.33 2.88 -23.27
CA ARG A 220 -14.02 1.59 -23.33
C ARG A 220 -15.06 1.57 -22.22
N ASN A 221 -16.21 0.99 -22.53
CA ASN A 221 -17.22 0.72 -21.53
C ASN A 221 -16.69 -0.26 -20.49
N SER A 222 -16.83 0.10 -19.21
CA SER A 222 -16.47 -0.77 -18.08
C SER A 222 -17.21 -0.34 -16.83
N SER A 223 -17.49 -1.26 -15.93
CA SER A 223 -18.22 -0.97 -14.70
C SER A 223 -17.59 -1.71 -13.52
N PHE A 224 -17.55 -1.04 -12.37
CA PHE A 224 -16.93 -1.54 -11.15
C PHE A 224 -17.92 -1.45 -10.00
N ILE A 225 -17.89 -2.46 -9.12
CA ILE A 225 -18.65 -2.48 -7.87
C ILE A 225 -17.66 -2.58 -6.72
N GLY A 226 -17.89 -1.76 -5.69
CA GLY A 226 -17.11 -1.76 -4.47
C GLY A 226 -17.99 -1.87 -3.22
N TYR A 227 -17.45 -2.51 -2.19
CA TYR A 227 -18.06 -2.65 -0.88
C TYR A 227 -17.11 -2.05 0.15
N LEU A 228 -17.49 -0.93 0.77
CA LEU A 228 -16.71 -0.28 1.82
C LEU A 228 -17.32 -0.62 3.18
N PHE A 229 -16.59 -1.38 3.99
CA PHE A 229 -17.01 -1.79 5.32
C PHE A 229 -16.59 -0.74 6.34
N LYS A 230 -17.58 -0.26 7.08
CA LYS A 230 -17.47 0.78 8.10
C LYS A 230 -17.73 0.14 9.44
N GLU A 231 -16.76 0.32 10.35
CA GLU A 231 -16.82 -0.15 11.73
C GLU A 231 -16.86 -1.70 11.82
N PHE A 232 -15.78 -2.26 12.37
CA PHE A 232 -15.74 -3.67 12.74
C PHE A 232 -15.92 -3.74 14.26
N ASP A 233 -16.84 -4.59 14.72
CA ASP A 233 -17.01 -4.86 16.16
C ASP A 233 -15.74 -5.47 16.77
N ASN A 234 -14.95 -6.16 15.94
CA ASN A 234 -13.69 -6.75 16.36
C ASN A 234 -12.60 -5.68 16.44
N LYS A 235 -11.81 -5.68 17.52
CA LYS A 235 -10.63 -4.81 17.65
C LYS A 235 -9.41 -5.37 16.91
N ASN A 236 -9.53 -6.54 16.28
CA ASN A 236 -8.44 -7.25 15.61
C ASN A 236 -8.48 -7.08 14.09
N LYS A 237 -7.73 -6.09 13.59
CA LYS A 237 -7.65 -5.75 12.16
C LYS A 237 -7.16 -6.88 11.26
N HIS A 238 -6.36 -7.81 11.77
CA HIS A 238 -5.88 -8.97 11.00
C HIS A 238 -7.02 -9.95 10.71
N TYR A 239 -7.87 -10.16 11.71
CA TYR A 239 -9.05 -11.01 11.59
C TYR A 239 -10.06 -10.39 10.63
N ASP A 240 -10.33 -9.09 10.78
CA ASP A 240 -11.24 -8.38 9.86
C ASP A 240 -10.74 -8.45 8.43
N TYR A 241 -9.44 -8.25 8.22
CA TYR A 241 -8.83 -8.37 6.90
C TYR A 241 -8.96 -9.79 6.31
N ALA A 242 -8.79 -10.84 7.12
CA ALA A 242 -9.01 -12.21 6.70
C ALA A 242 -10.47 -12.47 6.28
N VAL A 243 -11.44 -11.97 7.05
CA VAL A 243 -12.87 -12.04 6.71
C VAL A 243 -13.17 -11.32 5.39
N ILE A 244 -12.64 -10.12 5.21
CA ILE A 244 -12.86 -9.32 4.00
C ILE A 244 -12.18 -9.97 2.78
N LEU A 245 -11.00 -10.56 2.91
CA LEU A 245 -10.37 -11.35 1.85
C LEU A 245 -11.26 -12.51 1.40
N ALA A 246 -11.77 -13.31 2.35
CA ALA A 246 -12.66 -14.42 2.03
C ALA A 246 -13.97 -13.94 1.39
N THR A 247 -14.50 -12.80 1.85
CA THR A 247 -15.69 -12.16 1.27
C THR A 247 -15.45 -11.66 -0.15
N GLY A 248 -14.28 -11.06 -0.43
CA GLY A 248 -13.92 -10.64 -1.78
C GLY A 248 -13.86 -11.82 -2.75
N TYR A 249 -13.26 -12.92 -2.29
CA TYR A 249 -13.22 -14.16 -3.08
C TYR A 249 -14.62 -14.73 -3.35
N TYR A 250 -15.51 -14.69 -2.36
CA TYR A 250 -16.91 -15.08 -2.56
C TYR A 250 -17.58 -14.24 -3.65
N LEU A 251 -17.33 -12.93 -3.68
CA LEU A 251 -17.99 -12.01 -4.57
C LEU A 251 -17.44 -12.04 -6.00
N PHE A 252 -16.13 -12.21 -6.17
CA PHE A 252 -15.43 -11.99 -7.45
C PHE A 252 -14.48 -13.13 -7.87
N GLY A 253 -14.37 -14.21 -7.09
CA GLY A 253 -13.32 -15.21 -7.30
C GLY A 253 -11.93 -14.61 -7.11
N ASP A 254 -11.02 -14.81 -8.07
CA ASP A 254 -9.65 -14.28 -8.01
C ASP A 254 -9.55 -12.79 -8.46
N ASN A 255 -10.63 -12.19 -8.98
CA ASN A 255 -10.60 -10.89 -9.67
C ASN A 255 -11.09 -9.72 -8.80
N PHE A 256 -10.39 -9.43 -7.71
CA PHE A 256 -10.72 -8.30 -6.84
C PHE A 256 -9.49 -7.69 -6.17
N GLU A 257 -9.69 -6.49 -5.67
CA GLU A 257 -8.71 -5.79 -4.86
C GLU A 257 -9.26 -5.52 -3.46
N VAL A 258 -8.40 -5.69 -2.45
CA VAL A 258 -8.67 -5.22 -1.09
C VAL A 258 -7.82 -3.99 -0.81
N HIS A 259 -8.51 -2.95 -0.35
CA HIS A 259 -7.95 -1.67 0.05
C HIS A 259 -8.32 -1.38 1.48
N LYS A 260 -7.42 -0.75 2.23
CA LYS A 260 -7.61 -0.50 3.66
C LYS A 260 -7.15 0.90 4.03
N SER A 261 -7.85 1.50 4.99
CA SER A 261 -7.42 2.70 5.70
C SER A 261 -7.11 2.41 7.17
N ARG A 262 -7.00 3.45 8.00
CA ARG A 262 -6.88 3.27 9.44
C ARG A 262 -8.19 2.74 10.03
N LYS A 263 -9.34 3.13 9.47
CA LYS A 263 -10.69 2.84 9.99
C LYS A 263 -11.50 1.84 9.17
N GLU A 264 -11.30 1.77 7.85
CA GLU A 264 -12.19 1.06 6.93
C GLU A 264 -11.41 0.04 6.09
N ILE A 265 -12.11 -0.97 5.59
CA ILE A 265 -11.59 -1.94 4.62
C ILE A 265 -12.60 -2.01 3.47
N GLY A 266 -12.12 -2.04 2.25
CA GLY A 266 -12.94 -2.06 1.05
C GLY A 266 -12.54 -3.17 0.09
N ILE A 267 -13.54 -3.74 -0.58
CA ILE A 267 -13.39 -4.64 -1.72
C ILE A 267 -13.77 -3.87 -2.98
N LEU A 268 -12.99 -3.97 -4.05
CA LEU A 268 -13.33 -3.44 -5.37
C LEU A 268 -13.12 -4.53 -6.42
N GLY A 269 -14.07 -4.68 -7.33
CA GLY A 269 -13.97 -5.61 -8.46
C GLY A 269 -14.77 -5.11 -9.66
N ARG A 270 -14.56 -5.73 -10.81
CA ARG A 270 -15.37 -5.42 -12.00
C ARG A 270 -16.76 -6.00 -11.86
N GLU A 271 -17.76 -5.27 -12.34
CA GLU A 271 -19.16 -5.71 -12.26
C GLU A 271 -19.43 -7.00 -13.06
N ASP A 272 -18.79 -7.15 -14.22
CA ASP A 272 -18.93 -8.33 -15.08
C ASP A 272 -18.23 -9.59 -14.54
N GLU A 273 -17.37 -9.44 -13.54
CA GLU A 273 -16.68 -10.53 -12.84
C GLU A 273 -17.34 -10.86 -11.49
N CYS A 274 -18.40 -10.13 -11.12
CA CYS A 274 -19.13 -10.35 -9.88
C CYS A 274 -20.00 -11.63 -9.98
N ILE A 275 -19.59 -12.67 -9.26
CA ILE A 275 -20.22 -13.99 -9.29
C ILE A 275 -21.30 -14.17 -8.21
N ASN A 276 -21.27 -13.38 -7.13
CA ASN A 276 -22.23 -13.46 -6.03
C ASN A 276 -22.62 -12.07 -5.51
N ASN A 277 -23.65 -12.02 -4.65
CA ASN A 277 -24.11 -10.78 -4.03
C ASN A 277 -23.88 -10.82 -2.52
N ILE A 278 -23.31 -9.75 -1.96
CA ILE A 278 -23.06 -9.64 -0.52
C ILE A 278 -24.34 -9.80 0.32
N LYS A 279 -25.50 -9.37 -0.20
CA LYS A 279 -26.79 -9.55 0.49
C LYS A 279 -27.22 -11.01 0.61
N LYS A 280 -26.60 -11.91 -0.17
CA LYS A 280 -26.83 -13.35 -0.15
C LYS A 280 -25.70 -14.12 0.54
N ILE A 281 -24.87 -13.45 1.36
CA ILE A 281 -23.75 -14.09 2.09
C ILE A 281 -24.22 -15.23 3.01
N GLU A 282 -25.50 -15.28 3.39
CA GLU A 282 -26.08 -16.41 4.14
C GLU A 282 -26.08 -17.73 3.34
N ASN A 283 -26.09 -17.66 2.02
CA ASN A 283 -26.11 -18.83 1.13
C ASN A 283 -24.72 -19.40 0.86
N TYR A 284 -23.73 -19.01 1.67
CA TYR A 284 -22.35 -19.42 1.47
C TYR A 284 -22.18 -20.91 1.74
N ASN A 285 -21.89 -21.68 0.69
CA ASN A 285 -21.64 -23.10 0.80
C ASN A 285 -20.31 -23.36 1.53
N VAL A 286 -20.35 -24.14 2.60
CA VAL A 286 -19.19 -24.49 3.45
C VAL A 286 -18.06 -25.15 2.66
N GLY A 287 -18.36 -26.07 1.75
CA GLY A 287 -17.34 -26.73 0.92
C GLY A 287 -16.61 -25.73 0.02
N LYS A 288 -17.36 -24.83 -0.63
CA LYS A 288 -16.77 -23.76 -1.45
C LYS A 288 -15.93 -22.79 -0.61
N PHE A 289 -16.34 -22.50 0.62
CA PHE A 289 -15.61 -21.62 1.51
C PHE A 289 -14.23 -22.19 1.91
N GLU A 290 -14.15 -23.48 2.23
CA GLU A 290 -12.88 -24.14 2.51
C GLU A 290 -11.96 -24.15 1.28
N ASP A 291 -12.50 -24.39 0.09
CA ASP A 291 -11.74 -24.29 -1.16
C ASP A 291 -11.14 -22.88 -1.34
N PHE A 292 -11.90 -21.82 -1.03
CA PHE A 292 -11.41 -20.44 -1.18
C PHE A 292 -10.29 -20.13 -0.19
N LYS A 293 -10.44 -20.53 1.09
CA LYS A 293 -9.38 -20.40 2.09
C LYS A 293 -8.10 -21.07 1.62
N ASN A 294 -8.23 -22.30 1.12
CA ASN A 294 -7.10 -23.07 0.61
C ASN A 294 -6.44 -22.41 -0.60
N ASN A 295 -7.24 -21.89 -1.55
CA ASN A 295 -6.73 -21.17 -2.71
C ASN A 295 -5.97 -19.90 -2.32
N ILE A 296 -6.49 -19.10 -1.39
CA ILE A 296 -5.80 -17.89 -0.90
C ILE A 296 -4.45 -18.26 -0.27
N MET A 297 -4.43 -19.25 0.62
CA MET A 297 -3.20 -19.69 1.29
C MET A 297 -2.18 -20.29 0.30
N GLU A 298 -2.65 -21.08 -0.66
CA GLU A 298 -1.83 -21.68 -1.72
C GLU A 298 -1.26 -20.62 -2.66
N SER A 299 -2.02 -19.59 -3.02
CA SER A 299 -1.52 -18.45 -3.80
C SER A 299 -0.41 -17.69 -3.08
N ILE A 300 -0.56 -17.44 -1.77
CA ILE A 300 0.51 -16.82 -0.96
C ILE A 300 1.76 -17.71 -0.91
N ARG A 301 1.58 -19.02 -0.73
CA ARG A 301 2.70 -19.99 -0.74
C ARG A 301 3.42 -20.01 -2.08
N ARG A 302 2.67 -20.02 -3.20
CA ARG A 302 3.22 -19.98 -4.55
C ARG A 302 3.98 -18.70 -4.83
N LEU A 303 3.47 -17.55 -4.39
CA LEU A 303 4.21 -16.28 -4.48
C LEU A 303 5.55 -16.38 -3.77
N TYR A 304 5.58 -16.88 -2.53
CA TYR A 304 6.84 -17.07 -1.81
C TYR A 304 7.83 -18.01 -2.52
N GLU A 305 7.33 -19.07 -3.16
CA GLU A 305 8.18 -20.08 -3.82
C GLU A 305 8.65 -19.66 -5.22
N LYS A 306 7.81 -18.97 -5.99
CA LYS A 306 8.02 -18.69 -7.42
C LYS A 306 8.30 -17.24 -7.73
N ASP A 307 7.73 -16.30 -6.98
CA ASP A 307 7.90 -14.86 -7.18
C ASP A 307 8.15 -14.13 -5.85
N ARG A 308 9.36 -14.33 -5.33
CA ARG A 308 9.77 -13.72 -4.04
C ARG A 308 9.70 -12.20 -4.07
N LYS A 309 9.92 -11.58 -5.22
CA LYS A 309 9.83 -10.12 -5.35
C LYS A 309 8.40 -9.68 -5.04
N GLU A 310 7.42 -10.25 -5.74
CA GLU A 310 6.00 -9.94 -5.54
C GLU A 310 5.54 -10.30 -4.12
N PHE A 311 6.03 -11.41 -3.56
CA PHE A 311 5.76 -11.77 -2.16
C PHE A 311 6.25 -10.72 -1.16
N TYR A 312 7.48 -10.21 -1.30
CA TYR A 312 8.01 -9.18 -0.41
C TYR A 312 7.36 -7.81 -0.61
N GLU A 313 6.85 -7.52 -1.80
CA GLU A 313 6.02 -6.33 -2.06
C GLU A 313 4.68 -6.44 -1.34
N LEU A 314 4.00 -7.60 -1.42
CA LEU A 314 2.77 -7.88 -0.66
C LEU A 314 3.00 -7.71 0.84
N LEU A 315 4.07 -8.30 1.38
CA LEU A 315 4.44 -8.14 2.79
C LEU A 315 4.63 -6.67 3.16
N SER A 316 5.21 -5.88 2.28
CA SER A 316 5.47 -4.46 2.54
C SER A 316 4.19 -3.64 2.52
N LYS A 317 3.27 -3.91 1.59
CA LYS A 317 1.92 -3.33 1.59
C LYS A 317 1.20 -3.62 2.90
N LEU A 318 1.16 -4.89 3.31
CA LEU A 318 0.53 -5.31 4.57
C LEU A 318 1.15 -4.61 5.79
N ASN A 319 2.48 -4.56 5.87
CA ASN A 319 3.16 -3.87 6.97
C ASN A 319 2.88 -2.36 6.99
N GLY A 320 2.79 -1.72 5.82
CA GLY A 320 2.34 -0.32 5.69
C GLY A 320 0.92 -0.10 6.23
N ASP A 321 0.06 -1.12 6.10
CA ASP A 321 -1.29 -1.14 6.66
C ASP A 321 -1.35 -1.60 8.13
N VAL A 322 -0.19 -1.85 8.75
CA VAL A 322 -0.04 -2.40 10.11
C VAL A 322 -0.71 -3.77 10.23
N LEU A 323 -0.50 -4.60 9.20
CA LEU A 323 -0.99 -5.98 9.12
C LEU A 323 0.17 -6.97 9.05
N ASP A 324 -0.02 -8.07 9.76
CA ASP A 324 0.86 -9.22 9.82
C ASP A 324 0.27 -10.38 9.00
N LEU A 325 0.99 -10.81 7.97
CA LEU A 325 0.58 -11.90 7.09
C LEU A 325 0.40 -13.22 7.83
N ASN A 326 1.25 -13.52 8.83
CA ASN A 326 1.15 -14.79 9.56
C ASN A 326 -0.11 -14.83 10.42
N GLU A 327 -0.47 -13.70 11.03
CA GLU A 327 -1.74 -13.58 11.76
C GLU A 327 -2.94 -13.72 10.81
N ILE A 328 -2.89 -13.07 9.63
CA ILE A 328 -3.94 -13.24 8.60
C ILE A 328 -4.07 -14.71 8.20
N ILE A 329 -2.97 -15.40 7.89
CA ILE A 329 -2.98 -16.84 7.53
C ILE A 329 -3.53 -17.69 8.69
N LYS A 330 -3.15 -17.38 9.94
CA LYS A 330 -3.66 -18.07 11.12
C LYS A 330 -5.18 -17.93 11.23
N TYR A 331 -5.72 -16.72 11.06
CA TYR A 331 -7.16 -16.52 11.06
C TYR A 331 -7.83 -17.21 9.88
N MET A 332 -7.26 -17.11 8.67
CA MET A 332 -7.78 -17.79 7.48
C MET A 332 -7.95 -19.30 7.71
N LYS A 333 -7.01 -19.97 8.38
CA LYS A 333 -7.12 -21.41 8.69
C LYS A 333 -8.31 -21.75 9.58
N THR A 334 -8.58 -20.94 10.59
CA THR A 334 -9.62 -21.20 11.60
C THR A 334 -10.96 -20.58 11.29
N LEU A 335 -11.02 -19.65 10.32
CA LEU A 335 -12.23 -18.93 9.97
C LEU A 335 -13.30 -19.91 9.47
N THR A 336 -14.55 -19.70 9.90
CA THR A 336 -15.72 -20.45 9.45
C THR A 336 -16.67 -19.58 8.62
N VAL A 337 -17.59 -20.21 7.89
CA VAL A 337 -18.68 -19.47 7.21
C VAL A 337 -19.52 -18.66 8.20
N GLY A 338 -19.80 -19.22 9.38
CA GLY A 338 -20.56 -18.54 10.43
C GLY A 338 -19.87 -17.26 10.90
N ASP A 339 -18.55 -17.27 11.00
CA ASP A 339 -17.74 -16.10 11.35
C ASP A 339 -17.86 -14.99 10.31
N VAL A 340 -17.74 -15.35 9.02
CA VAL A 340 -17.88 -14.39 7.91
C VAL A 340 -19.28 -13.79 7.92
N ILE A 341 -20.33 -14.62 7.99
CA ILE A 341 -21.71 -14.14 8.02
C ILE A 341 -21.92 -13.21 9.20
N LYS A 342 -21.43 -13.58 10.39
CA LYS A 342 -21.56 -12.76 11.60
C LYS A 342 -20.94 -11.38 11.40
N VAL A 343 -19.69 -11.31 10.97
CA VAL A 343 -18.97 -10.05 10.77
C VAL A 343 -19.63 -9.21 9.69
N ILE A 344 -19.96 -9.79 8.54
CA ILE A 344 -20.57 -9.04 7.43
C ILE A 344 -21.95 -8.51 7.79
N LYS A 345 -22.74 -9.23 8.59
CA LYS A 345 -24.05 -8.77 9.07
C LYS A 345 -23.97 -7.73 10.18
N SER A 346 -22.96 -7.81 11.04
CA SER A 346 -22.75 -6.82 12.10
C SER A 346 -22.10 -5.54 11.59
N SER A 347 -21.29 -5.64 10.53
CA SER A 347 -20.68 -4.49 9.88
C SER A 347 -21.69 -3.67 9.10
N SER A 348 -21.63 -2.35 9.26
CA SER A 348 -22.26 -1.45 8.32
C SER A 348 -21.40 -1.38 7.05
N PHE A 349 -22.00 -1.39 5.86
CA PHE A 349 -21.24 -1.25 4.63
C PHE A 349 -21.98 -0.39 3.61
N VAL A 350 -21.19 0.26 2.76
CA VAL A 350 -21.67 1.03 1.62
C VAL A 350 -21.35 0.26 0.36
N ASN A 351 -22.38 0.00 -0.45
CA ASN A 351 -22.20 -0.46 -1.81
C ASN A 351 -21.98 0.75 -2.72
N PHE A 352 -21.03 0.66 -3.61
CA PHE A 352 -20.61 1.71 -4.51
C PHE A 352 -20.44 1.18 -5.92
N LYS A 353 -20.84 1.97 -6.93
CA LYS A 353 -20.70 1.60 -8.34
C LYS A 353 -20.11 2.74 -9.16
N ILE A 354 -19.18 2.40 -10.06
CA ILE A 354 -18.63 3.31 -11.06
C ILE A 354 -18.94 2.76 -12.44
N ASN A 355 -19.63 3.55 -13.27
CA ASN A 355 -19.82 3.25 -14.68
C ASN A 355 -18.91 4.15 -15.53
N PHE A 356 -18.10 3.55 -16.39
CA PHE A 356 -17.33 4.25 -17.40
C PHE A 356 -18.01 4.11 -18.76
N GLU A 357 -18.52 5.23 -19.28
CA GLU A 357 -19.16 5.32 -20.59
C GLU A 357 -18.14 5.65 -21.68
N GLU A 358 -18.26 4.98 -22.82
CA GLU A 358 -17.42 5.17 -24.00
C GLU A 358 -17.67 6.55 -24.65
N VAL A 359 -16.59 7.20 -25.10
CA VAL A 359 -16.60 8.54 -25.72
C VAL A 359 -16.19 8.49 -27.18
#